data_AF-A0AAD7NT80-F1
#
_entry.id   AF-A0AAD7NT80-F1
#
_cell.length_a   1.000
_cell.length_b   1.000
_cell.length_c   1.000
_cell.angle_alpha   90.00
_cell.angle_beta   90.00
_cell.angle_gamma   90.00
#
_symmetry.space_group_name_H-M   'P 1'
#
loop_
_entity.id
_entity.type
_entity.pdbx_description
1 polymer ?
#
loop_
_entity_poly.entity_id
_entity_poly.type
_entity_poly.pdbx_seq_one_letter_code
_entity_poly.pdbx_strand_id
1 'polypeptide(L)'
;MSAPRKARGREAEWDVQDTSDWSEWPEELQKALRAFGRAKEWGGEEWEECVRRLIALERAWGFPEKGMLSAPAGATDQERPTEVPAFMRAARRWEAPVVLNSEAGPREEDGTFAQRWWTWWRRAQPPARDTDKAEWDSPRDVEEEEWDVIAKMHGRNGMLMFVGGLFWWGEGAAAHEDSMGLLADWLLAVVEVTRVLDAVLKRVSPLVDKVENEKKSEKKAKAAKAAADKQTEKAGATQGKRKAASSETGKENAEPPRKRTRTR
;
A
#
# COMPACT_ATOMS: atom_id res chain seq x y z
N MET A 1 4.74 9.20 45.06
CA MET A 1 5.03 9.54 43.65
C MET A 1 6.18 8.66 43.19
N SER A 2 5.88 7.48 42.62
CA SER A 2 6.90 6.57 42.08
C SER A 2 7.38 7.09 40.73
N ALA A 3 8.70 7.11 40.51
CA ALA A 3 9.27 7.48 39.22
C ALA A 3 8.91 6.41 38.16
N PRO A 4 8.57 6.81 36.92
CA PRO A 4 8.28 5.86 35.86
C PRO A 4 9.51 4.99 35.59
N ARG A 5 9.32 3.66 35.62
CA ARG A 5 10.36 2.69 35.25
C ARG A 5 10.78 2.97 33.81
N LYS A 6 12.03 3.42 33.61
CA LYS A 6 12.66 3.43 32.28
C LYS A 6 12.84 1.97 31.84
N ALA A 7 11.93 1.47 31.02
CA ALA A 7 12.12 0.23 30.29
C ALA A 7 13.39 0.37 29.44
N ARG A 8 14.47 -0.34 29.81
CA ARG A 8 15.64 -0.49 28.94
C ARG A 8 15.24 -1.47 27.85
N GLY A 9 14.67 -0.94 26.77
CA GLY A 9 14.27 -1.72 25.61
C GLY A 9 15.47 -2.47 25.04
N ARG A 10 15.44 -3.79 25.14
CA ARG A 10 16.05 -4.63 24.11
C ARG A 10 15.18 -4.39 22.89
N GLU A 11 15.74 -3.88 21.79
CA GLU A 11 14.99 -3.81 20.54
C GLU A 11 14.49 -5.22 20.25
N ALA A 12 13.18 -5.44 20.41
CA ALA A 12 12.55 -6.68 20.06
C ALA A 12 12.66 -6.79 18.54
N GLU A 13 13.70 -7.49 18.09
CA GLU A 13 13.89 -7.82 16.69
C GLU A 13 12.67 -8.63 16.26
N TRP A 14 11.85 -8.04 15.40
CA TRP A 14 10.72 -8.73 14.82
C TRP A 14 11.24 -9.93 14.04
N ASP A 15 10.94 -11.14 14.51
CA ASP A 15 11.14 -12.37 13.73
C ASP A 15 10.06 -12.49 12.65
N VAL A 16 9.75 -11.38 11.96
CA VAL A 16 9.06 -11.43 10.68
C VAL A 16 10.14 -11.88 9.70
N GLN A 17 10.35 -13.19 9.67
CA GLN A 17 11.39 -13.90 8.91
C GLN A 17 11.37 -13.62 7.39
N ASP A 18 10.40 -12.84 6.90
CA ASP A 18 10.23 -12.44 5.51
C ASP A 18 10.37 -10.92 5.31
N THR A 19 11.28 -10.30 6.07
CA THR A 19 11.63 -8.88 5.91
C THR A 19 13.04 -8.67 5.39
N SER A 20 13.59 -9.64 4.66
CA SER A 20 14.98 -9.60 4.17
C SER A 20 15.32 -8.38 3.30
N ASP A 21 14.32 -7.59 2.87
CA ASP A 21 14.53 -6.35 2.14
C ASP A 21 13.58 -5.21 2.54
N TRP A 22 13.75 -4.66 3.76
CA TRP A 22 13.09 -3.40 4.16
C TRP A 22 13.46 -2.25 3.21
N SER A 23 14.52 -2.35 2.41
CA SER A 23 15.01 -1.24 1.59
C SER A 23 14.04 -0.88 0.47
N GLU A 24 13.17 -1.81 0.05
CA GLU A 24 12.11 -1.56 -0.93
C GLU A 24 10.89 -0.89 -0.32
N TRP A 25 10.79 -0.80 1.01
CA TRP A 25 9.60 -0.27 1.68
C TRP A 25 9.68 1.26 1.82
N PRO A 26 8.55 1.97 1.73
CA PRO A 26 8.48 3.40 2.03
C PRO A 26 9.04 3.69 3.42
N GLU A 27 9.88 4.72 3.52
CA GLU A 27 10.56 5.11 4.75
C GLU A 27 9.59 5.25 5.95
N GLU A 28 8.41 5.82 5.69
CA GLU A 28 7.38 6.01 6.72
C GLU A 28 6.80 4.69 7.24
N LEU A 29 6.66 3.67 6.39
CA LEU A 29 6.23 2.34 6.81
C LEU A 29 7.31 1.67 7.65
N GLN A 30 8.59 1.80 7.25
CA GLN A 30 9.71 1.29 8.04
C GLN A 30 9.75 1.90 9.45
N LYS A 31 9.62 3.23 9.56
CA LYS A 31 9.58 3.92 10.86
C LYS A 31 8.41 3.43 11.72
N ALA A 32 7.22 3.31 11.13
CA ALA A 32 6.04 2.83 11.83
C ALA A 32 6.24 1.40 12.37
N LEU A 33 6.73 0.47 11.54
CA LEU A 33 6.90 -0.93 11.92
C LEU A 33 7.99 -1.13 12.99
N ARG A 34 9.06 -0.32 12.96
CA ARG A 34 10.03 -0.28 14.07
C ARG A 34 9.36 0.13 15.38
N ALA A 35 8.50 1.15 15.34
CA ALA A 35 7.76 1.56 16.53
C ALA A 35 6.75 0.51 17.00
N PHE A 36 6.03 -0.13 16.06
CA PHE A 36 5.06 -1.18 16.35
C PHE A 36 5.69 -2.38 17.06
N GLY A 37 7.00 -2.60 16.93
CA GLY A 37 7.70 -3.66 17.65
C GLY A 37 7.68 -3.53 19.16
N ARG A 38 7.53 -2.30 19.68
CA ARG A 38 7.35 -2.09 21.11
C ARG A 38 6.08 -2.76 21.61
N ALA A 39 5.02 -2.74 20.79
CA ALA A 39 3.72 -3.28 21.17
C ALA A 39 3.65 -4.81 21.25
N LYS A 40 4.70 -5.52 20.85
CA LYS A 40 4.81 -6.97 21.07
C LYS A 40 4.78 -7.34 22.56
N GLU A 41 5.34 -6.50 23.43
CA GLU A 41 5.45 -6.79 24.86
C GLU A 41 4.09 -6.87 25.57
N TRP A 42 3.09 -6.10 25.12
CA TRP A 42 1.75 -6.06 25.71
C TRP A 42 0.65 -6.60 24.78
N GLY A 43 0.93 -6.68 23.48
CA GLY A 43 -0.01 -7.08 22.46
C GLY A 43 -0.01 -8.54 22.06
N GLY A 44 1.06 -9.27 22.39
CA GLY A 44 1.18 -10.69 22.10
C GLY A 44 0.98 -11.03 20.62
N GLU A 45 0.43 -12.23 20.38
CA GLU A 45 0.26 -12.80 19.04
C GLU A 45 -0.80 -12.05 18.22
N GLU A 46 -1.84 -11.51 18.88
CA GLU A 46 -2.93 -10.79 18.22
C GLU A 46 -2.42 -9.49 17.56
N TRP A 47 -1.54 -8.76 18.24
CA TRP A 47 -0.92 -7.56 17.66
C TRP A 47 0.02 -7.91 16.50
N GLU A 48 0.84 -8.95 16.67
CA GLU A 48 1.74 -9.40 15.60
C GLU A 48 0.97 -9.82 14.35
N GLU A 49 -0.14 -10.55 14.54
CA GLU A 49 -1.03 -10.95 13.47
C GLU A 49 -1.61 -9.72 12.75
N CYS A 50 -2.11 -8.73 13.49
CA CYS A 50 -2.62 -7.48 12.93
C CYS A 50 -1.58 -6.78 12.05
N VAL A 51 -0.36 -6.59 12.56
CA VAL A 51 0.75 -5.95 11.83
C VAL A 51 1.15 -6.76 10.61
N ARG A 52 1.19 -8.09 10.70
CA ARG A 52 1.49 -8.98 9.58
C ARG A 52 0.46 -8.85 8.46
N ARG A 53 -0.82 -8.73 8.81
CA ARG A 53 -1.90 -8.51 7.83
C ARG A 53 -1.83 -7.12 7.19
N LEU A 54 -1.45 -6.09 7.96
CA LEU A 54 -1.18 -4.76 7.41
C LEU A 54 -0.05 -4.82 6.37
N ILE A 55 1.07 -5.46 6.70
CA ILE A 55 2.21 -5.59 5.78
C ILE A 55 1.79 -6.34 4.51
N ALA A 56 1.05 -7.43 4.64
CA ALA A 56 0.55 -8.18 3.48
C ALA A 56 -0.35 -7.31 2.59
N LEU A 57 -1.20 -6.46 3.19
CA LEU A 57 -2.08 -5.57 2.43
C LEU A 57 -1.28 -4.49 1.69
N GLU A 58 -0.34 -3.84 2.37
CA GLU A 58 0.53 -2.82 1.75
C GLU A 58 1.42 -3.43 0.64
N ARG A 59 1.90 -4.66 0.85
CA ARG A 59 2.65 -5.42 -0.16
C ARG A 59 1.80 -5.72 -1.39
N ALA A 60 0.54 -6.10 -1.20
CA ALA A 60 -0.39 -6.34 -2.30
C ALA A 60 -0.55 -5.08 -3.18
N TRP A 61 -0.52 -3.89 -2.57
CA TRP A 61 -0.54 -2.61 -3.29
C TRP A 61 0.81 -2.14 -3.83
N GLY A 62 1.88 -2.91 -3.64
CA GLY A 62 3.23 -2.54 -4.07
C GLY A 62 3.82 -1.38 -3.29
N PHE A 63 3.41 -1.21 -2.03
CA PHE A 63 3.91 -0.19 -1.10
C PHE A 63 3.93 1.26 -1.64
N PRO A 64 2.76 1.85 -1.96
CA PRO A 64 2.72 3.19 -2.52
C PRO A 64 3.21 4.25 -1.50
N GLU A 65 4.19 5.07 -1.89
CA GLU A 65 4.71 6.17 -1.05
C GLU A 65 3.62 7.19 -0.66
N LYS A 66 2.67 7.42 -1.58
CA LYS A 66 1.54 8.32 -1.39
C LYS A 66 0.27 7.49 -1.26
N GLY A 67 -0.26 7.44 -0.05
CA GLY A 67 -1.63 6.99 0.18
C GLY A 67 -2.64 8.08 -0.14
N MET A 68 -3.77 7.69 -0.75
CA MET A 68 -4.97 8.49 -0.67
C MET A 68 -5.52 8.33 0.76
N LEU A 69 -5.55 9.44 1.52
CA LEU A 69 -6.61 9.60 2.51
C LEU A 69 -7.87 9.85 1.71
N SER A 70 -8.39 8.80 1.07
CA SER A 70 -9.81 8.77 0.82
C SER A 70 -10.38 8.71 2.22
N ALA A 71 -10.76 9.87 2.76
CA ALA A 71 -11.72 9.87 3.84
C ALA A 71 -12.80 8.86 3.41
N PRO A 72 -13.07 7.82 4.22
CA PRO A 72 -14.19 6.95 3.92
C PRO A 72 -15.38 7.84 3.60
N ALA A 73 -16.15 7.52 2.57
CA ALA A 73 -17.19 8.42 2.09
C ALA A 73 -18.14 8.79 3.25
N GLY A 74 -17.93 9.96 3.88
CA GLY A 74 -18.64 10.39 5.08
C GLY A 74 -17.80 10.64 6.35
N ALA A 75 -16.56 10.16 6.47
CA ALA A 75 -15.72 10.47 7.62
C ALA A 75 -15.07 11.84 7.46
N THR A 76 -15.59 12.83 8.19
CA THR A 76 -15.00 14.16 8.17
C THR A 76 -13.69 14.19 8.99
N ASP A 77 -12.79 15.11 8.69
CA ASP A 77 -11.58 15.35 9.51
C ASP A 77 -11.90 15.69 10.99
N GLN A 78 -13.18 15.90 11.33
CA GLN A 78 -13.65 16.16 12.69
C GLN A 78 -13.85 14.88 13.52
N GLU A 79 -13.94 13.71 12.90
CA GLU A 79 -14.31 12.45 13.58
C GLU A 79 -13.12 11.55 13.92
N ARG A 80 -11.97 11.81 13.30
CA ARG A 80 -10.69 11.21 13.68
C ARG A 80 -10.27 11.67 15.08
N PRO A 81 -9.65 10.81 15.91
CA PRO A 81 -9.07 11.25 17.17
C PRO A 81 -8.10 12.42 16.95
N THR A 82 -8.18 13.46 17.78
CA THR A 82 -7.40 14.71 17.70
C THR A 82 -5.88 14.52 17.71
N GLU A 83 -5.44 13.38 18.22
CA GLU A 83 -4.07 12.91 18.29
C GLU A 83 -3.54 12.56 16.89
N VAL A 84 -4.38 12.02 16.01
CA VAL A 84 -4.00 11.66 14.63
C VAL A 84 -3.59 12.91 13.81
N PRO A 85 -4.37 14.00 13.73
CA PRO A 85 -3.95 15.20 12.99
C PRO A 85 -2.80 15.93 13.69
N ALA A 86 -2.68 15.86 15.02
CA ALA A 86 -1.49 16.35 15.72
C ALA A 86 -0.24 15.57 15.29
N PHE A 87 -0.30 14.24 15.25
CA PHE A 87 0.78 13.37 14.79
C PHE A 87 1.17 13.63 13.33
N MET A 88 0.19 13.78 12.44
CA MET A 88 0.45 14.11 11.04
C MET A 88 1.14 15.47 10.88
N ARG A 89 0.75 16.50 11.67
CA ARG A 89 1.40 17.81 11.67
C ARG A 89 2.82 17.77 12.25
N ALA A 90 3.06 16.87 13.21
CA ALA A 90 4.37 16.63 13.81
C ALA A 90 5.30 15.77 12.93
N ALA A 91 5.01 15.65 11.63
CA ALA A 91 5.80 14.85 10.67
C ALA A 91 5.91 13.36 11.05
N ARG A 92 4.87 12.79 11.68
CA ARG A 92 4.74 11.35 11.96
C ARG A 92 5.92 10.75 12.74
N ARG A 93 6.34 11.41 13.83
CA ARG A 93 7.43 10.94 14.67
C ARG A 93 7.00 9.74 15.53
N TRP A 94 7.07 8.53 14.97
CA TRP A 94 6.66 7.27 15.62
C TRP A 94 7.47 6.93 16.88
N GLU A 95 8.65 7.52 17.05
CA GLU A 95 9.50 7.36 18.23
C GLU A 95 9.08 8.29 19.37
N ALA A 96 8.31 9.34 19.09
CA ALA A 96 7.82 10.25 20.11
C ALA A 96 6.57 9.67 20.77
N PRO A 97 6.50 9.65 22.11
CA PRO A 97 5.29 9.22 22.80
C PRO A 97 4.13 10.15 22.43
N VAL A 98 2.99 9.56 22.09
CA VAL A 98 1.75 10.32 21.86
C VAL A 98 1.02 10.43 23.18
N VAL A 99 0.81 11.66 23.64
CA VAL A 99 0.00 11.91 24.84
C VAL A 99 -1.46 11.68 24.46
N LEU A 100 -1.99 10.54 24.88
CA LEU A 100 -3.42 10.27 24.77
C LEU A 100 -4.16 11.00 25.89
N ASN A 101 -5.28 11.61 25.55
CA ASN A 101 -6.25 12.01 26.57
C ASN A 101 -6.96 10.74 27.06
N SER A 102 -6.31 9.99 27.96
CA SER A 102 -6.83 8.78 28.59
C SER A 102 -7.80 9.08 29.74
N GLU A 103 -7.61 10.21 30.41
CA GLU A 103 -8.51 10.72 31.44
C GLU A 103 -9.36 11.86 30.87
N ALA A 104 -10.65 11.88 31.23
CA ALA A 104 -11.59 12.91 30.82
C ALA A 104 -11.11 14.32 31.25
N GLY A 105 -10.39 15.01 30.38
CA GLY A 105 -10.13 16.45 30.44
C GLY A 105 -11.33 17.23 29.88
N PRO A 106 -11.45 18.55 30.16
CA PRO A 106 -12.68 19.28 30.55
C PRO A 106 -13.78 19.46 29.50
N ARG A 107 -13.73 18.74 28.37
CA ARG A 107 -14.89 18.58 27.49
C ARG A 107 -15.37 17.15 27.61
N GLU A 108 -16.22 16.91 28.61
CA GLU A 108 -16.96 15.64 28.78
C GLU A 108 -17.71 15.24 27.49
N GLU A 109 -17.93 16.20 26.58
CA GLU A 109 -18.61 16.03 25.30
C GLU A 109 -17.80 15.28 24.22
N ASP A 110 -16.46 15.27 24.28
CA ASP A 110 -15.61 14.82 23.15
C ASP A 110 -15.15 13.34 23.24
N GLY A 111 -15.56 12.63 24.30
CA GLY A 111 -15.26 11.20 24.52
C GLY A 111 -13.79 10.85 24.75
N THR A 112 -13.53 9.61 25.15
CA THR A 112 -12.18 9.07 25.33
C THR A 112 -11.50 8.79 23.98
N PHE A 113 -10.16 8.64 23.97
CA PHE A 113 -9.46 8.21 22.75
C PHE A 113 -10.05 6.93 22.15
N ALA A 114 -10.34 5.93 22.99
CA ALA A 114 -10.96 4.68 22.60
C ALA A 114 -12.30 4.89 21.88
N GLN A 115 -13.19 5.70 22.45
CA GLN A 115 -14.49 6.02 21.85
C GLN A 115 -14.34 6.72 20.50
N ARG A 116 -13.43 7.70 20.41
CA ARG A 116 -13.16 8.41 19.14
C ARG A 116 -12.55 7.47 18.10
N TRP A 117 -11.63 6.60 18.51
CA TRP A 117 -10.99 5.64 17.61
C TRP A 117 -12.03 4.66 17.07
N TRP A 118 -12.90 4.11 17.93
CA TRP A 118 -13.99 3.23 17.51
C TRP A 118 -14.97 3.92 16.57
N THR A 119 -15.36 5.16 16.85
CA THR A 119 -16.21 5.96 15.95
C THR A 119 -15.56 6.16 14.59
N TRP A 120 -14.28 6.54 14.58
CA TRP A 120 -13.50 6.72 13.35
C TRP A 120 -13.38 5.42 12.56
N TRP A 121 -13.09 4.30 13.24
CA TRP A 121 -12.98 2.98 12.62
C TRP A 121 -14.30 2.51 12.02
N ARG A 122 -15.41 2.61 12.76
CA ARG A 122 -16.75 2.20 12.29
C ARG A 122 -17.17 2.96 11.05
N ARG A 123 -16.93 4.28 11.00
CA ARG A 123 -17.22 5.10 9.81
C ARG A 123 -16.32 4.77 8.62
N ALA A 124 -15.17 4.13 8.85
CA ALA A 124 -14.33 3.65 7.78
C ALA A 124 -14.80 2.35 7.14
N GLN A 125 -15.71 1.63 7.81
CA GLN A 125 -16.29 0.39 7.34
C GLN A 125 -17.34 0.64 6.25
N PRO A 126 -17.60 -0.38 5.40
CA PRO A 126 -18.70 -0.31 4.48
C PRO A 126 -20.05 -0.20 5.22
N PRO A 127 -21.04 0.56 4.69
CA PRO A 127 -22.31 0.79 5.39
C PRO A 127 -23.11 -0.47 5.73
N ALA A 128 -22.96 -1.55 4.96
CA ALA A 128 -23.62 -2.83 5.23
C ALA A 128 -23.09 -3.54 6.49
N ARG A 129 -21.91 -3.15 6.98
CA ARG A 129 -21.45 -3.57 8.29
C ARG A 129 -22.19 -2.73 9.33
N ASP A 130 -23.39 -3.17 9.71
CA ASP A 130 -24.19 -2.51 10.75
C ASP A 130 -23.45 -2.60 12.11
N THR A 131 -22.64 -1.59 12.41
CA THR A 131 -21.80 -1.58 13.61
C THR A 131 -22.55 -1.16 14.88
N ASP A 132 -23.86 -0.94 14.82
CA ASP A 132 -24.69 -0.57 15.96
C ASP A 132 -25.20 -1.78 16.76
N LYS A 133 -25.01 -3.01 16.25
CA LYS A 133 -25.29 -4.23 16.98
C LYS A 133 -24.07 -4.67 17.79
N ALA A 134 -24.31 -5.04 19.05
CA ALA A 134 -23.31 -5.62 19.96
C ALA A 134 -22.67 -6.92 19.41
N GLU A 135 -23.31 -7.51 18.40
CA GLU A 135 -22.75 -8.56 17.56
C GLU A 135 -22.04 -7.86 16.40
N TRP A 136 -20.72 -7.71 16.53
CA TRP A 136 -19.87 -7.35 15.40
C TRP A 136 -20.03 -8.46 14.36
N ASP A 137 -20.97 -8.25 13.43
CA ASP A 137 -21.28 -9.22 12.39
C ASP A 137 -19.99 -9.64 11.70
N SER A 138 -19.90 -10.93 11.42
CA SER A 138 -18.73 -11.50 10.76
C SER A 138 -18.48 -10.72 9.47
N PRO A 139 -17.21 -10.39 9.11
CA PRO A 139 -16.91 -9.78 7.81
C PRO A 139 -17.42 -10.56 6.59
N ARG A 140 -17.91 -11.80 6.81
CA ARG A 140 -18.48 -12.70 5.80
C ARG A 140 -19.84 -12.25 5.27
N ASP A 141 -20.55 -11.37 5.99
CA ASP A 141 -21.92 -10.98 5.62
C ASP A 141 -21.97 -9.68 4.78
N VAL A 142 -20.81 -9.11 4.45
CA VAL A 142 -20.66 -7.90 3.61
C VAL A 142 -20.29 -8.32 2.19
N GLU A 143 -21.00 -7.78 1.20
CA GLU A 143 -20.76 -8.09 -0.22
C GLU A 143 -19.34 -7.67 -0.63
N GLU A 144 -18.73 -8.43 -1.56
CA GLU A 144 -17.33 -8.24 -1.93
C GLU A 144 -17.02 -6.83 -2.46
N GLU A 145 -17.97 -6.21 -3.16
CA GLU A 145 -17.85 -4.86 -3.74
C GLU A 145 -17.81 -3.75 -2.69
N GLU A 146 -18.31 -4.00 -1.48
CA GLU A 146 -18.42 -2.95 -0.45
C GLU A 146 -17.08 -2.70 0.25
N TRP A 147 -16.19 -3.70 0.26
CA TRP A 147 -14.83 -3.58 0.80
C TRP A 147 -13.92 -2.66 -0.01
N ASP A 148 -14.32 -2.23 -1.21
CA ASP A 148 -13.56 -1.34 -2.08
C ASP A 148 -13.11 -0.05 -1.39
N VAL A 149 -13.92 0.48 -0.46
CA VAL A 149 -13.60 1.70 0.29
C VAL A 149 -12.33 1.50 1.11
N ILE A 150 -12.23 0.37 1.81
CA ILE A 150 -11.06 0.03 2.63
C ILE A 150 -9.92 -0.50 1.77
N ALA A 151 -10.21 -1.27 0.72
CA ALA A 151 -9.20 -1.80 -0.19
C ALA A 151 -8.34 -0.68 -0.78
N LYS A 152 -8.91 0.51 -1.02
CA LYS A 152 -8.21 1.69 -1.53
C LYS A 152 -7.44 2.48 -0.46
N MET A 153 -7.52 2.11 0.82
CA MET A 153 -6.81 2.76 1.93
C MET A 153 -5.39 2.20 2.12
N HIS A 154 -4.50 2.50 1.18
CA HIS A 154 -3.09 2.08 1.23
C HIS A 154 -2.13 3.25 1.50
N GLY A 155 -0.89 2.94 1.85
CA GLY A 155 0.21 3.90 2.03
C GLY A 155 0.15 4.69 3.34
N ARG A 156 0.98 5.73 3.45
CA ARG A 156 1.28 6.49 4.70
C ARG A 156 0.09 7.16 5.43
N ASN A 157 -1.09 7.10 4.84
CA ASN A 157 -2.30 7.81 5.21
C ASN A 157 -3.52 6.87 5.29
N GLY A 158 -3.40 5.63 4.79
CA GLY A 158 -4.48 4.65 4.77
C GLY A 158 -4.54 3.83 6.05
N MET A 159 -4.60 2.51 5.90
CA MET A 159 -4.74 1.56 7.02
C MET A 159 -3.63 1.66 8.07
N LEU A 160 -2.43 2.10 7.66
CA LEU A 160 -1.32 2.40 8.56
C LEU A 160 -1.71 3.36 9.70
N MET A 161 -2.59 4.32 9.44
CA MET A 161 -3.00 5.31 10.45
C MET A 161 -3.97 4.72 11.49
N PHE A 162 -4.82 3.77 11.10
CA PHE A 162 -5.70 3.07 12.04
C PHE A 162 -4.89 2.17 12.97
N VAL A 163 -3.97 1.38 12.40
CA VAL A 163 -3.03 0.55 13.17
C VAL A 163 -2.11 1.41 14.02
N GLY A 164 -1.69 2.58 13.53
CA GLY A 164 -0.95 3.57 14.33
C GLY A 164 -1.75 4.10 15.52
N GLY A 165 -3.04 4.35 15.33
CA GLY A 165 -3.95 4.70 16.43
C GLY A 165 -4.06 3.59 17.48
N LEU A 166 -4.16 2.33 17.05
CA LEU A 166 -4.11 1.18 17.96
C LEU A 166 -2.77 1.10 18.69
N PHE A 167 -1.66 1.35 18.00
CA PHE A 167 -0.34 1.35 18.61
C PHE A 167 -0.27 2.35 19.77
N TRP A 168 -0.70 3.60 19.57
CA TRP A 168 -0.72 4.61 20.64
C TRP A 168 -1.65 4.22 21.78
N TRP A 169 -2.83 3.69 21.46
CA TRP A 169 -3.79 3.23 22.48
C TRP A 169 -3.19 2.12 23.33
N GLY A 170 -2.58 1.11 22.71
CA GLY A 170 -1.91 0.03 23.43
C GLY A 170 -0.77 0.55 24.31
N GLU A 171 0.06 1.47 23.80
CA GLU A 171 1.15 2.08 24.57
C GLU A 171 0.63 2.85 25.79
N GLY A 172 -0.43 3.65 25.61
CA GLY A 172 -1.10 4.37 26.70
C GLY A 172 -1.75 3.44 27.72
N ALA A 173 -2.48 2.42 27.25
CA ALA A 173 -3.12 1.43 28.12
C ALA A 173 -2.07 0.66 28.94
N ALA A 174 -1.02 0.12 28.30
CA ALA A 174 0.03 -0.65 28.97
C ALA A 174 0.81 0.16 30.03
N ALA A 175 0.82 1.49 29.92
CA ALA A 175 1.49 2.36 30.89
C ALA A 175 0.72 2.58 32.20
N HIS A 176 -0.59 2.27 32.25
CA HIS A 176 -1.42 2.45 33.44
C HIS A 176 -1.49 1.16 34.30
N GLU A 177 -1.35 1.28 35.62
CA GLU A 177 -1.33 0.13 36.56
C GLU A 177 -2.69 -0.62 36.63
N ASP A 178 -3.82 0.08 36.45
CA ASP A 178 -5.18 -0.48 36.47
C ASP A 178 -5.78 -0.62 35.05
N SER A 179 -4.95 -0.92 34.06
CA SER A 179 -5.29 -0.86 32.63
C SER A 179 -6.02 -2.07 32.05
N MET A 180 -6.38 -3.07 32.86
CA MET A 180 -6.91 -4.34 32.34
C MET A 180 -8.13 -4.14 31.43
N GLY A 181 -9.06 -3.24 31.80
CA GLY A 181 -10.21 -2.92 30.96
C GLY A 181 -9.85 -2.18 29.66
N LEU A 182 -8.86 -1.27 29.72
CA LEU A 182 -8.38 -0.54 28.55
C LEU A 182 -7.63 -1.44 27.56
N LEU A 183 -6.82 -2.38 28.08
CA LEU A 183 -6.12 -3.37 27.28
C LEU A 183 -7.09 -4.38 26.67
N ALA A 184 -8.15 -4.78 27.38
CA ALA A 184 -9.18 -5.66 26.83
C ALA A 184 -9.94 -5.01 25.67
N ASP A 185 -10.39 -3.75 25.82
CA ASP A 185 -11.05 -3.00 24.75
C ASP A 185 -10.11 -2.75 23.56
N TRP A 186 -8.85 -2.40 23.84
CA TRP A 186 -7.82 -2.29 22.82
C TRP A 186 -7.60 -3.61 22.05
N LEU A 187 -7.54 -4.75 22.74
CA LEU A 187 -7.35 -6.06 22.11
C LEU A 187 -8.55 -6.44 21.22
N LEU A 188 -9.78 -6.09 21.63
CA LEU A 188 -10.96 -6.23 20.78
C LEU A 188 -10.81 -5.43 19.48
N ALA A 189 -10.30 -4.20 19.57
CA ALA A 189 -10.03 -3.37 18.41
C ALA A 189 -8.94 -3.96 17.50
N VAL A 190 -7.88 -4.53 18.07
CA VAL A 190 -6.82 -5.23 17.32
C VAL A 190 -7.38 -6.44 16.55
N VAL A 191 -8.17 -7.29 17.22
CA VAL A 191 -8.81 -8.46 16.60
C VAL A 191 -9.75 -8.02 15.48
N GLU A 192 -10.50 -6.95 15.70
CA GLU A 192 -11.41 -6.41 14.71
C GLU A 192 -10.68 -5.92 13.45
N VAL A 193 -9.66 -5.07 13.60
CA VAL A 193 -8.85 -4.60 12.46
C VAL A 193 -8.21 -5.78 11.72
N THR A 194 -7.73 -6.79 12.45
CA THR A 194 -7.15 -8.01 11.86
C THR A 194 -8.14 -8.73 10.95
N ARG A 195 -9.39 -8.91 11.42
CA ARG A 195 -10.46 -9.56 10.65
C ARG A 195 -10.78 -8.78 9.37
N VAL A 196 -10.78 -7.44 9.43
CA VAL A 196 -11.00 -6.57 8.27
C VAL A 196 -9.86 -6.66 7.27
N LEU A 197 -8.63 -6.59 7.76
CA LEU A 197 -7.45 -6.75 6.91
C LEU A 197 -7.47 -8.10 6.18
N ASP A 198 -7.84 -9.19 6.87
CA ASP A 198 -7.97 -10.52 6.25
C ASP A 198 -9.07 -10.57 5.19
N ALA A 199 -10.23 -9.96 5.44
CA ALA A 199 -11.31 -9.86 4.45
C ALA A 199 -10.89 -9.07 3.21
N VAL A 200 -10.27 -7.91 3.40
CA VAL A 200 -9.77 -7.05 2.31
C VAL A 200 -8.66 -7.75 1.53
N LEU A 201 -7.75 -8.46 2.20
CA LEU A 201 -6.67 -9.21 1.56
C LEU A 201 -7.18 -10.30 0.62
N LYS A 202 -8.21 -11.05 1.02
CA LYS A 202 -8.84 -12.06 0.16
C LYS A 202 -9.37 -11.46 -1.13
N ARG A 203 -9.82 -10.19 -1.08
CA ARG A 203 -10.32 -9.44 -2.23
C ARG A 203 -9.21 -8.87 -3.11
N VAL A 204 -8.16 -8.30 -2.51
CA VAL A 204 -7.08 -7.61 -3.21
C VAL A 204 -6.09 -8.60 -3.84
N SER A 205 -5.78 -9.72 -3.19
CA SER A 205 -4.75 -10.67 -3.68
C SER A 205 -5.00 -11.14 -5.12
N PRO A 206 -6.22 -11.59 -5.50
CA PRO A 206 -6.50 -12.00 -6.88
C PRO A 206 -6.40 -10.86 -7.90
N LEU A 207 -6.69 -9.62 -7.50
CA LEU A 207 -6.57 -8.45 -8.37
C LEU A 207 -5.11 -8.14 -8.69
N VAL A 208 -4.24 -8.24 -7.68
CA VAL A 208 -2.81 -7.98 -7.82
C VAL A 208 -2.17 -9.04 -8.72
N ASP A 209 -2.49 -10.31 -8.49
CA ASP A 209 -2.03 -11.42 -9.34
C ASP A 209 -2.45 -11.22 -10.80
N LYS A 210 -3.69 -10.79 -11.02
CA LYS A 210 -4.20 -10.50 -12.36
C LYS A 210 -3.43 -9.36 -13.03
N VAL A 211 -3.24 -8.24 -12.33
CA VAL A 211 -2.52 -7.06 -12.85
C VAL A 211 -1.05 -7.40 -13.16
N GLU A 212 -0.38 -8.18 -12.31
CA GLU A 212 0.98 -8.63 -12.59
C GLU A 212 1.06 -9.54 -13.81
N ASN A 213 0.13 -10.48 -13.94
CA ASN A 213 0.08 -11.40 -15.07
C ASN A 213 -0.20 -10.67 -16.39
N GLU A 214 -1.10 -9.69 -16.38
CA GLU A 214 -1.36 -8.78 -17.51
C GLU A 214 -0.09 -8.00 -17.88
N LYS A 215 0.61 -7.36 -16.94
CA LYS A 215 1.89 -6.66 -17.18
C LYS A 215 2.97 -7.59 -17.75
N LYS A 216 3.11 -8.81 -17.21
CA LYS A 216 4.06 -9.83 -17.70
C LYS A 216 3.72 -10.24 -19.15
N SER A 217 2.44 -10.43 -19.45
CA SER A 217 1.97 -10.77 -20.80
C SER A 217 2.22 -9.65 -21.81
N GLU A 218 1.97 -8.39 -21.44
CA GLU A 218 2.23 -7.22 -22.31
C GLU A 218 3.73 -7.05 -22.59
N LYS A 219 4.58 -7.23 -21.56
CA LYS A 219 6.04 -7.16 -21.72
C LYS A 219 6.53 -8.25 -22.68
N LYS A 220 5.99 -9.47 -22.56
CA LYS A 220 6.31 -10.58 -23.47
C LYS A 220 5.84 -10.29 -24.90
N ALA A 221 4.64 -9.74 -25.08
CA ALA A 221 4.12 -9.36 -26.40
C ALA A 221 4.95 -8.24 -27.06
N LYS A 222 5.34 -7.21 -26.30
CA LYS A 222 6.23 -6.12 -26.78
C LYS A 222 7.61 -6.65 -27.16
N ALA A 223 8.19 -7.56 -26.37
CA ALA A 223 9.46 -8.20 -26.68
C ALA A 223 9.37 -9.07 -27.95
N ALA A 224 8.28 -9.83 -28.11
CA ALA A 224 8.05 -10.66 -29.30
C ALA A 224 7.88 -9.81 -30.57
N LYS A 225 7.14 -8.70 -30.50
CA LYS A 225 6.99 -7.75 -31.61
C LYS A 225 8.33 -7.13 -32.01
N ALA A 226 9.10 -6.65 -31.03
CA ALA A 226 10.43 -6.08 -31.28
C ALA A 226 11.41 -7.10 -31.87
N ALA A 227 11.29 -8.39 -31.52
CA ALA A 227 12.08 -9.45 -32.12
C ALA A 227 11.67 -9.73 -33.58
N ALA A 228 10.35 -9.72 -33.87
CA ALA A 228 9.82 -9.90 -35.23
C ALA A 228 10.23 -8.75 -36.15
N ASP A 229 10.13 -7.49 -35.70
CA ASP A 229 10.53 -6.30 -36.46
C ASP A 229 12.04 -6.32 -36.79
N LYS A 230 12.88 -6.80 -35.88
CA LYS A 230 14.33 -6.99 -36.15
C LYS A 230 14.63 -8.08 -37.18
N GLN A 231 13.77 -9.09 -37.30
CA GLN A 231 13.94 -10.16 -38.29
C GLN A 231 13.54 -9.68 -39.70
N THR A 232 12.48 -8.89 -39.82
CA THR A 232 12.04 -8.33 -41.11
C THR A 232 13.03 -7.31 -41.68
N GLU A 233 13.66 -6.50 -40.83
CA GLU A 233 14.70 -5.54 -41.25
C GLU A 233 15.94 -6.25 -41.84
N LYS A 234 16.39 -7.34 -41.22
CA LYS A 234 17.52 -8.15 -41.74
C LYS A 234 17.19 -8.83 -43.08
N ALA A 235 15.95 -9.28 -43.26
CA ALA A 235 15.51 -9.88 -44.52
C ALA A 235 15.50 -8.85 -45.67
N GLY A 236 15.02 -7.62 -45.41
CA GLY A 236 15.00 -6.54 -46.40
C GLY A 236 16.40 -6.10 -46.86
N ALA A 237 17.37 -6.01 -45.95
CA ALA A 237 18.75 -5.66 -46.28
C ALA A 237 19.44 -6.67 -47.22
N THR A 238 19.03 -7.94 -47.17
CA THR A 238 19.62 -9.00 -47.99
C THR A 238 19.06 -8.98 -49.43
N GLN A 239 17.83 -8.48 -49.63
CA GLN A 239 17.20 -8.40 -50.95
C GLN A 239 17.68 -7.19 -51.76
N GLY A 240 18.08 -6.09 -51.11
CA GLY A 240 18.67 -4.92 -51.78
C GLY A 240 20.04 -5.20 -52.42
N LYS A 241 20.86 -6.08 -51.83
CA LYS A 241 22.19 -6.41 -52.36
C LYS A 241 22.17 -7.27 -53.63
N ARG A 242 21.09 -8.00 -53.91
CA ARG A 242 20.96 -8.80 -55.15
C ARG A 242 20.51 -7.99 -56.37
N LYS A 243 19.88 -6.82 -56.19
CA LYS A 243 19.39 -6.01 -57.32
C LYS A 243 20.47 -5.08 -57.93
N ALA A 244 21.58 -4.85 -57.24
CA ALA A 244 22.70 -4.06 -57.74
C ALA A 244 23.69 -4.84 -58.62
N ALA A 245 23.56 -6.17 -58.73
CA ALA A 245 24.46 -7.02 -59.54
C ALA A 245 23.89 -7.41 -60.91
N SER A 246 22.77 -6.82 -61.34
CA SER A 246 22.05 -7.26 -62.56
C SER A 246 21.74 -6.14 -63.57
N SER A 247 22.45 -5.01 -63.53
CA SER A 247 22.27 -3.90 -64.48
C SER A 247 23.53 -3.52 -65.27
N GLU A 248 24.41 -4.49 -65.58
CA GLU A 248 25.66 -4.23 -66.33
C GLU A 248 25.79 -5.16 -67.55
N THR A 249 24.79 -5.16 -68.44
CA THR A 249 24.96 -5.69 -69.82
C THR A 249 23.93 -5.05 -70.74
N GLY A 250 24.34 -4.02 -71.46
CA GLY A 250 23.48 -3.29 -72.42
C GLY A 250 24.24 -2.18 -73.13
N LYS A 251 25.40 -2.50 -73.73
CA LYS A 251 26.06 -1.62 -74.71
C LYS A 251 25.38 -1.82 -76.06
N GLU A 252 24.42 -0.95 -76.34
CA GLU A 252 23.74 -0.82 -77.62
C GLU A 252 24.61 -0.01 -78.62
N ASN A 253 24.54 -0.42 -79.88
CA ASN A 253 25.37 0.00 -81.00
C ASN A 253 25.36 1.52 -81.23
N ALA A 254 26.56 2.09 -81.35
CA ALA A 254 26.76 3.44 -81.87
C ALA A 254 26.65 3.44 -83.40
N GLU A 255 25.59 4.07 -83.91
CA GLU A 255 25.41 4.42 -85.32
C GLU A 255 26.21 5.70 -85.66
N PRO A 256 26.96 5.76 -86.78
CA PRO A 256 27.83 6.89 -87.09
C PRO A 256 27.05 8.12 -87.61
N PRO A 257 27.48 9.35 -87.28
CA PRO A 257 26.79 10.57 -87.69
C PRO A 257 26.97 10.86 -89.20
N ARG A 258 25.83 11.07 -89.86
CA ARG A 258 25.75 11.55 -91.25
C ARG A 258 26.27 12.99 -91.37
N LYS A 259 27.23 13.18 -92.27
CA LYS A 259 27.72 14.49 -92.73
C LYS A 259 26.57 15.28 -93.37
N ARG A 260 26.29 16.49 -92.88
CA ARG A 260 25.50 17.50 -93.60
C ARG A 260 26.42 18.59 -94.14
N THR A 261 26.52 18.61 -95.46
CA THR A 261 27.05 19.68 -96.30
C THR A 261 26.24 20.98 -96.09
N ARG A 262 26.96 22.08 -95.94
CA ARG A 262 26.41 23.45 -95.88
C ARG A 262 26.53 24.05 -97.28
N THR A 263 25.40 24.16 -97.98
CA THR A 263 25.30 24.95 -99.21
C THR A 263 24.98 26.40 -98.83
N ARG A 264 25.46 27.28 -99.71
CA ARG A 264 25.69 28.72 -99.60
C ARG A 264 24.41 29.55 -99.51
#